data_AF-A0A2N1XEV2-F1
#
_entry.id   AF-A0A2N1XEV2-F1
#
_cell.length_a   1.000
_cell.length_b   1.000
_cell.length_c   1.000
_cell.angle_alpha   90.00
_cell.angle_beta   90.00
_cell.angle_gamma   90.00
#
_symmetry.space_group_name_H-M   'P 1'
#
loop_
_entity.id
_entity.type
_entity.pdbx_description
1 polymer ?
#
loop_
_entity_poly.entity_id
_entity_poly.type
_entity_poly.pdbx_seq_one_letter_code
_entity_poly.pdbx_strand_id
1 'polypeptide(L)'
;MRILLLTHAFNSLSQRLWLSLAAAGHELSVEFDINDAATRQALALWQPDLVIAPFLKRTIPEDVWRATPCLIVHPGPLGDRGCSALDWAIQQGRMRWGVTVLQAVAELDAGPVWAHREFALRSASKSSVYRRELTEAAVAAVGEALTRMQRGDGPLLGANCGDEGEKPAMRQRDRRIDWQRDDMQTVLAKIRAADGQPGVRDRYHDATVWLHDAAPAPGVVGNAGDWLGHAGESLVRATCDGALWVGHLQIVDAETGRQIKLPAVTALRTLGLPLPPAVAGEGMPNRIEFRIEDGVGVLRFPFLNGALSVSRCDALLAAIAQAARSPVRAIVLLGGPEFWCNGMDLASIEASSSPAEASLANIEAIDEVCRALIELTGKWVIAAVCGNAGAGGVFMALAADEVLVRAGVVLNPHYRNMGNLYGSEYWTWLLPRRLGDDGARALMATRLPLDAADAVQRGLFDAVLPGDPDAFATAAIGHARARIDGADFSERLQAKAAARARDEASKPLAAYREAELARMRENFFGFDTSYHIARFDFITRTAHSRTPLYLARHRQSR
;
A
#
# COMPACT_ATOMS: atom_id res chain seq x y z
N MET A 1 15.10 19.02 -16.89
CA MET A 1 16.07 18.86 -15.79
C MET A 1 16.36 17.40 -15.57
N ARG A 2 17.61 17.09 -15.23
CA ARG A 2 18.10 15.78 -14.81
C ARG A 2 18.03 15.73 -13.28
N ILE A 3 17.14 14.91 -12.74
CA ILE A 3 16.86 14.83 -11.31
C ILE A 3 17.37 13.50 -10.76
N LEU A 4 18.08 13.55 -9.64
CA LEU A 4 18.42 12.37 -8.84
C LEU A 4 17.48 12.28 -7.63
N LEU A 5 16.69 11.20 -7.55
CA LEU A 5 15.96 10.85 -6.34
C LEU A 5 16.91 10.12 -5.37
N LEU A 6 17.29 10.77 -4.28
CA LEU A 6 18.10 10.16 -3.21
C LEU A 6 17.18 9.68 -2.10
N THR A 7 17.06 8.37 -1.89
CA THR A 7 16.06 7.83 -0.96
C THR A 7 16.53 6.57 -0.25
N HIS A 8 16.16 6.40 1.02
CA HIS A 8 16.47 5.17 1.77
C HIS A 8 15.80 3.92 1.16
N ALA A 9 14.63 4.09 0.55
CA ALA A 9 13.93 3.02 -0.18
C ALA A 9 13.03 3.63 -1.25
N PHE A 10 12.79 2.89 -2.34
CA PHE A 10 11.81 3.30 -3.36
C PHE A 10 10.36 3.07 -2.87
N ASN A 11 9.99 3.78 -1.81
CA ASN A 11 8.72 3.67 -1.10
C ASN A 11 7.57 4.31 -1.92
N SER A 12 6.36 4.35 -1.36
CA SER A 12 5.19 4.89 -2.06
C SER A 12 5.32 6.37 -2.45
N LEU A 13 5.93 7.20 -1.60
CA LEU A 13 6.12 8.61 -1.91
C LEU A 13 7.18 8.78 -3.02
N SER A 14 8.29 8.05 -2.93
CA SER A 14 9.34 8.05 -3.95
C SER A 14 8.80 7.58 -5.31
N GLN A 15 7.96 6.53 -5.34
CA GLN A 15 7.30 6.05 -6.56
C GLN A 15 6.32 7.09 -7.13
N ARG A 16 5.52 7.72 -6.26
CA ARG A 16 4.55 8.73 -6.70
C ARG A 16 5.25 9.97 -7.26
N LEU A 17 6.32 10.44 -6.62
CA LEU A 17 7.14 11.55 -7.13
C LEU A 17 7.84 11.16 -8.42
N TRP A 18 8.39 9.94 -8.53
CA TRP A 18 8.96 9.44 -9.78
C TRP A 18 7.96 9.55 -10.94
N LEU A 19 6.73 9.08 -10.76
CA LEU A 19 5.68 9.16 -11.78
C LEU A 19 5.33 10.60 -12.14
N SER A 20 5.11 11.45 -11.13
CA SER A 20 4.76 12.87 -11.35
C SER A 20 5.88 13.63 -12.07
N LEU A 21 7.14 13.37 -11.73
CA LEU A 21 8.29 14.04 -12.35
C LEU A 21 8.55 13.51 -13.77
N ALA A 22 8.36 12.20 -14.00
CA ALA A 22 8.48 11.62 -15.33
C ALA A 22 7.40 12.19 -16.27
N ALA A 23 6.16 12.30 -15.81
CA ALA A 23 5.06 12.92 -16.56
C ALA A 23 5.33 14.40 -16.90
N ALA A 24 6.05 15.12 -16.04
CA ALA A 24 6.51 16.48 -16.28
C ALA A 24 7.74 16.57 -17.23
N GLY A 25 8.18 15.45 -17.81
CA GLY A 25 9.27 15.42 -18.79
C GLY A 25 10.67 15.49 -18.21
N HIS A 26 10.84 15.21 -16.91
CA HIS A 26 12.16 15.18 -16.28
C HIS A 26 12.92 13.88 -16.57
N GLU A 27 14.24 13.97 -16.72
CA GLU A 27 15.12 12.81 -16.76
C GLU A 27 15.42 12.36 -15.34
N LEU A 28 15.06 11.13 -15.00
CA LEU A 28 15.14 10.64 -13.63
C LEU A 28 16.15 9.51 -13.48
N SER A 29 16.89 9.53 -12.38
CA SER A 29 17.57 8.37 -11.80
C SER A 29 17.28 8.32 -10.31
N VAL A 30 17.34 7.13 -9.72
CA VAL A 30 17.27 6.94 -8.26
C VAL A 30 18.63 6.47 -7.75
N GLU A 31 19.01 6.91 -6.55
CA GLU A 31 20.07 6.30 -5.76
C GLU A 31 19.56 6.02 -4.35
N PHE A 32 19.88 4.84 -3.83
CA PHE A 32 19.60 4.50 -2.44
C PHE A 32 20.60 5.16 -1.49
N ASP A 33 20.09 5.78 -0.43
CA ASP A 33 20.89 6.35 0.65
C ASP A 33 21.47 5.23 1.54
N ILE A 34 22.56 4.62 1.05
CA ILE A 34 23.27 3.51 1.67
C ILE A 34 24.47 4.03 2.46
N ASN A 35 25.36 4.77 1.78
CA ASN A 35 26.52 5.42 2.37
C ASN A 35 26.96 6.63 1.54
N ASP A 36 27.77 7.51 2.15
CA ASP A 36 28.18 8.78 1.52
C ASP A 36 28.98 8.58 0.22
N ALA A 37 29.80 7.52 0.15
CA ALA A 37 30.61 7.24 -1.05
C ALA A 37 29.71 6.85 -2.24
N ALA A 38 28.67 6.04 -2.01
CA ALA A 38 27.68 5.70 -3.02
C ALA A 38 26.93 6.95 -3.51
N THR A 39 26.49 7.82 -2.59
CA THR A 39 25.83 9.10 -2.91
C THR A 39 26.73 10.00 -3.76
N ARG A 40 27.98 10.22 -3.35
CA ARG A 40 28.95 11.03 -4.13
C ARG A 40 29.19 10.45 -5.52
N GLN A 41 29.35 9.14 -5.62
CA GLN A 41 29.55 8.46 -6.90
C GLN A 41 28.33 8.62 -7.81
N ALA A 42 27.11 8.51 -7.27
CA ALA A 42 25.89 8.72 -8.03
C ALA A 42 25.81 10.12 -8.63
N LEU A 43 26.18 11.16 -7.86
CA LEU A 43 26.27 12.52 -8.38
C LEU A 43 27.35 12.67 -9.44
N ALA A 44 28.53 12.08 -9.25
CA ALA A 44 29.61 12.15 -10.25
C ALA A 44 29.21 11.47 -11.58
N LEU A 45 28.51 10.34 -11.52
CA LEU A 45 28.05 9.60 -12.69
C LEU A 45 26.85 10.26 -13.37
N TRP A 46 25.87 10.70 -12.58
CA TRP A 46 24.63 11.25 -13.12
C TRP A 46 24.77 12.73 -13.48
N GLN A 47 25.54 13.53 -12.73
CA GLN A 47 25.60 14.99 -12.87
C GLN A 47 24.18 15.62 -12.88
N PRO A 48 23.38 15.46 -11.80
CA PRO A 48 22.04 16.02 -11.73
C PRO A 48 22.05 17.54 -11.66
N ASP A 49 21.02 18.17 -12.25
CA ASP A 49 20.70 19.58 -12.01
C ASP A 49 20.13 19.78 -10.59
N LEU A 50 19.52 18.74 -10.04
CA LEU A 50 18.80 18.75 -8.77
C LEU A 50 18.78 17.37 -8.12
N VAL A 51 18.98 17.33 -6.80
CA VAL A 51 18.66 16.16 -5.97
C VAL A 51 17.34 16.41 -5.26
N ILE A 52 16.43 15.42 -5.29
CA ILE A 52 15.22 15.42 -4.46
C ILE A 52 15.31 14.23 -3.51
N ALA A 53 15.10 14.50 -2.23
CA ALA A 53 15.21 13.55 -1.14
C ALA A 53 13.84 13.34 -0.48
N PRO A 54 13.00 12.43 -1.02
CA PRO A 54 11.65 12.22 -0.53
C PRO A 54 11.55 11.39 0.76
N PHE A 55 12.60 10.63 1.07
CA PHE A 55 12.64 9.77 2.24
C PHE A 55 14.08 9.42 2.57
N LEU A 56 14.63 10.03 3.63
CA LEU A 56 16.00 9.79 4.11
C LEU A 56 15.99 9.27 5.55
N LYS A 57 17.09 8.62 5.92
CA LYS A 57 17.41 8.27 7.32
C LYS A 57 18.76 8.80 7.78
N ARG A 58 19.58 9.30 6.86
CA ARG A 58 20.88 9.91 7.11
C ARG A 58 20.89 11.32 6.54
N THR A 59 21.83 12.13 7.01
CA THR A 59 22.08 13.44 6.42
C THR A 59 22.75 13.29 5.05
N ILE A 60 22.47 14.23 4.15
CA ILE A 60 23.17 14.32 2.86
C ILE A 60 24.58 14.88 3.13
N PRO A 61 25.64 14.33 2.53
CA PRO A 61 27.00 14.84 2.72
C PRO A 61 27.14 16.34 2.39
N GLU A 62 27.94 17.07 3.16
CA GLU A 62 28.12 18.52 3.01
C GLU A 62 28.61 18.93 1.62
N ASP A 63 29.60 18.22 1.10
CA ASP A 63 30.14 18.45 -0.23
C ASP A 63 29.09 18.26 -1.33
N VAL A 64 28.11 17.38 -1.12
CA VAL A 64 27.02 17.11 -2.07
C VAL A 64 26.04 18.29 -2.13
N TRP A 65 25.46 18.70 -1.00
CA TRP A 65 24.44 19.77 -1.02
C TRP A 65 25.02 21.17 -1.24
N ARG A 66 26.33 21.37 -1.03
CA ARG A 66 27.03 22.59 -1.45
C ARG A 66 27.26 22.66 -2.96
N ALA A 67 27.49 21.52 -3.61
CA ALA A 67 27.79 21.46 -5.04
C ALA A 67 26.53 21.40 -5.92
N THR A 68 25.48 20.74 -5.43
CA THR A 68 24.22 20.55 -6.18
C THR A 68 23.03 20.88 -5.28
N PRO A 69 22.05 21.68 -5.73
CA PRO A 69 20.84 21.91 -4.98
C PRO A 69 20.17 20.58 -4.58
N CYS A 70 19.90 20.43 -3.28
CA CYS A 70 19.26 19.26 -2.72
C CYS A 70 17.98 19.69 -2.00
N LEU A 71 16.82 19.23 -2.47
CA LEU A 71 15.53 19.49 -1.84
C LEU A 71 15.09 18.28 -1.01
N ILE A 72 14.84 18.48 0.27
CA ILE A 72 14.33 17.50 1.21
C ILE A 72 12.81 17.68 1.32
N VAL A 73 12.07 16.57 1.21
CA VAL A 73 10.63 16.56 1.47
C VAL A 73 10.41 16.21 2.95
N HIS A 74 10.22 17.24 3.76
CA HIS A 74 9.98 17.10 5.19
C HIS A 74 8.49 16.86 5.49
N PRO A 75 8.11 15.76 6.18
CA PRO A 75 6.73 15.45 6.52
C PRO A 75 6.19 16.27 7.70
N GLY A 76 6.43 17.59 7.69
CA GLY A 76 6.01 18.54 8.71
C GLY A 76 5.70 19.93 8.13
N PRO A 77 4.89 20.74 8.83
CA PRO A 77 4.61 22.13 8.46
C PRO A 77 5.85 23.01 8.64
N LEU A 78 5.72 24.31 8.31
CA LEU A 78 6.81 25.27 8.48
C LEU A 78 7.32 25.28 9.92
N GLY A 79 8.65 25.32 10.06
CA GLY A 79 9.33 25.35 11.37
C GLY A 79 9.39 24.02 12.13
N ASP A 80 8.68 22.97 11.69
CA ASP A 80 8.83 21.63 12.28
C ASP A 80 10.15 21.00 11.86
N ARG A 81 10.85 20.36 12.81
CA ARG A 81 12.12 19.67 12.57
C ARG A 81 12.19 18.33 13.28
N GLY A 82 12.89 17.38 12.66
CA GLY A 82 13.25 16.11 13.28
C GLY A 82 12.53 14.89 12.69
N CYS A 83 13.04 13.70 13.03
CA CYS A 83 12.71 12.45 12.34
C CYS A 83 11.39 11.79 12.74
N SER A 84 10.62 12.37 13.67
CA SER A 84 9.36 11.81 14.20
C SER A 84 8.20 12.80 14.15
N ALA A 85 8.26 13.76 13.21
CA ALA A 85 7.29 14.82 12.98
C ALA A 85 5.82 14.32 13.03
N LEU A 86 5.47 13.40 12.13
CA LEU A 86 4.12 12.86 12.00
C LEU A 86 3.71 11.97 13.19
N ASP A 87 4.66 11.26 13.81
CA ASP A 87 4.41 10.47 15.02
C ASP A 87 3.93 11.37 16.17
N TRP A 88 4.63 12.48 16.42
CA TRP A 88 4.24 13.45 17.44
C TRP A 88 2.91 14.10 17.11
N ALA A 89 2.70 14.51 15.87
CA ALA A 89 1.46 15.16 15.44
C ALA A 89 0.22 14.29 15.69
N ILE A 90 0.29 13.00 15.36
CA ILE A 90 -0.81 12.05 15.57
C ILE A 90 -1.02 11.76 17.05
N GLN A 91 0.05 11.51 17.81
CA GLN A 91 -0.07 11.21 19.24
C GLN A 91 -0.59 12.41 20.05
N GLN A 92 -0.28 13.64 19.63
CA GLN A 92 -0.76 14.87 20.25
C GLN A 92 -2.15 15.32 19.77
N GLY A 93 -2.78 14.57 18.86
CA GLY A 93 -4.11 14.90 18.35
C GLY A 93 -4.17 16.22 17.57
N ARG A 94 -3.11 16.57 16.83
CA ARG A 94 -3.12 17.76 15.96
C ARG A 94 -4.25 17.63 14.93
N MET A 95 -4.91 18.76 14.61
CA MET A 95 -6.02 18.79 13.64
C MET A 95 -5.59 19.24 12.24
N ARG A 96 -4.41 19.86 12.15
CA ARG A 96 -3.79 20.33 10.91
C ARG A 96 -2.33 19.90 10.91
N TRP A 97 -1.82 19.59 9.73
CA TRP A 97 -0.42 19.27 9.52
C TRP A 97 0.03 19.78 8.15
N GLY A 98 1.26 19.46 7.75
CA GLY A 98 1.76 19.88 6.45
C GLY A 98 2.97 19.10 5.96
N VAL A 99 3.42 19.51 4.78
CA VAL A 99 4.68 19.11 4.15
C VAL A 99 5.44 20.37 3.78
N THR A 100 6.76 20.32 3.98
CA THR A 100 7.68 21.39 3.62
C THR A 100 8.75 20.83 2.70
N VAL A 101 8.97 21.48 1.56
CA VAL A 101 10.08 21.20 0.65
C VAL A 101 11.15 22.22 0.92
N LEU A 102 12.24 21.80 1.56
CA LEU A 102 13.31 22.67 2.03
C LEU A 102 14.65 22.29 1.42
N GLN A 103 15.55 23.25 1.28
CA GLN A 103 16.90 22.99 0.79
C GLN A 103 17.78 22.40 1.90
N ALA A 104 18.62 21.42 1.57
CA ALA A 104 19.57 20.87 2.51
C ALA A 104 20.61 21.92 2.93
N VAL A 105 20.87 22.02 4.23
CA VAL A 105 21.92 22.82 4.87
C VAL A 105 22.56 22.00 5.99
N ALA A 106 23.56 22.56 6.69
CA ALA A 106 24.26 21.86 7.77
C ALA A 106 23.34 21.51 8.97
N GLU A 107 22.41 22.40 9.31
CA GLU A 107 21.45 22.19 10.39
C GLU A 107 20.22 21.41 9.89
N LEU A 108 19.81 20.38 10.63
CA LEU A 108 18.73 19.46 10.24
C LEU A 108 17.40 20.21 10.08
N ASP A 109 16.75 20.02 8.93
CA ASP A 109 15.44 20.60 8.59
C ASP A 109 15.34 22.13 8.78
N ALA A 110 16.47 22.85 8.71
CA ALA A 110 16.54 24.29 8.96
C ALA A 110 16.80 25.14 7.71
N GLY A 111 16.88 24.51 6.54
CA GLY A 111 17.24 25.21 5.32
C GLY A 111 16.10 26.01 4.69
N PRO A 112 16.42 26.86 3.69
CA PRO A 112 15.43 27.67 2.99
C PRO A 112 14.27 26.83 2.42
N VAL A 113 13.05 27.25 2.72
CA VAL A 113 11.83 26.60 2.21
C VAL A 113 11.55 27.03 0.78
N TRP A 114 11.37 26.07 -0.11
CA TRP A 114 11.00 26.30 -1.52
C TRP A 114 9.49 26.26 -1.75
N ALA A 115 8.78 25.39 -1.04
CA ALA A 115 7.33 25.30 -1.06
C ALA A 115 6.83 24.60 0.19
N HIS A 116 5.59 24.84 0.57
CA HIS A 116 4.91 24.10 1.63
C HIS A 116 3.43 23.91 1.30
N ARG A 117 2.82 22.90 1.91
CA ARG A 117 1.39 22.60 1.81
C ARG A 117 0.86 22.15 3.15
N GLU A 118 -0.31 22.66 3.52
CA GLU A 118 -1.03 22.23 4.71
C GLU A 118 -2.22 21.36 4.34
N PHE A 119 -2.63 20.52 5.28
CA PHE A 119 -3.81 19.68 5.15
C PHE A 119 -4.45 19.42 6.53
N ALA A 120 -5.73 19.06 6.52
CA ALA A 120 -6.42 18.59 7.73
C ALA A 120 -5.87 17.21 8.13
N LEU A 121 -5.47 17.05 9.39
CA LEU A 121 -4.94 15.79 9.89
C LEU A 121 -6.10 14.92 10.39
N ARG A 122 -6.40 13.84 9.68
CA ARG A 122 -7.41 12.86 10.10
C ARG A 122 -6.93 12.09 11.34
N SER A 123 -7.89 11.68 12.17
CA SER A 123 -7.66 10.69 13.24
C SER A 123 -7.51 9.28 12.63
N ALA A 124 -6.35 9.04 12.02
CA ALA A 124 -6.02 7.82 11.28
C ALA A 124 -4.60 7.35 11.59
N SER A 125 -4.24 6.16 11.10
CA SER A 125 -2.87 5.64 11.24
C SER A 125 -1.86 6.51 10.50
N LYS A 126 -0.63 6.56 11.01
CA LYS A 126 0.49 7.26 10.38
C LYS A 126 0.71 6.83 8.94
N SER A 127 0.65 5.52 8.69
CA SER A 127 0.76 4.95 7.35
C SER A 127 -0.36 5.41 6.41
N SER A 128 -1.60 5.57 6.90
CA SER A 128 -2.73 6.10 6.11
C SER A 128 -2.50 7.57 5.74
N VAL A 129 -2.20 8.42 6.72
CA VAL A 129 -1.93 9.85 6.48
C VAL A 129 -0.75 10.05 5.53
N TYR A 130 0.33 9.28 5.72
CA TYR A 130 1.51 9.33 4.86
C TYR A 130 1.17 9.03 3.39
N ARG A 131 0.32 8.04 3.14
CA ARG A 131 -0.06 7.58 1.78
C ARG A 131 -1.13 8.43 1.11
N ARG A 132 -1.88 9.20 1.87
CA ARG A 132 -2.99 10.03 1.39
C ARG A 132 -2.58 11.50 1.39
N GLU A 133 -2.95 12.25 2.42
CA GLU A 133 -2.83 13.70 2.48
C GLU A 133 -1.38 14.17 2.31
N LEU A 134 -0.44 13.52 3.00
CA LEU A 134 0.97 13.89 2.95
C LEU A 134 1.56 13.65 1.55
N THR A 135 1.23 12.53 0.90
CA THR A 135 1.74 12.23 -0.43
C THR A 135 1.20 13.23 -1.46
N GLU A 136 -0.09 13.57 -1.43
CA GLU A 136 -0.67 14.58 -2.33
C GLU A 136 -0.04 15.96 -2.09
N ALA A 137 0.08 16.37 -0.82
CA ALA A 137 0.70 17.63 -0.43
C ALA A 137 2.18 17.70 -0.87
N ALA A 138 2.93 16.61 -0.72
CA ALA A 138 4.32 16.51 -1.13
C ALA A 138 4.50 16.63 -2.65
N VAL A 139 3.67 15.94 -3.44
CA VAL A 139 3.71 16.05 -4.91
C VAL A 139 3.44 17.49 -5.35
N ALA A 140 2.41 18.12 -4.78
CA ALA A 140 2.07 19.50 -5.10
C ALA A 140 3.19 20.48 -4.68
N ALA A 141 3.77 20.31 -3.49
CA ALA A 141 4.85 21.15 -3.00
C ALA A 141 6.13 21.00 -3.83
N VAL A 142 6.50 19.77 -4.22
CA VAL A 142 7.65 19.53 -5.10
C VAL A 142 7.42 20.16 -6.48
N GLY A 143 6.22 20.03 -7.05
CA GLY A 143 5.87 20.67 -8.32
C GLY A 143 5.98 22.20 -8.27
N GLU A 144 5.53 22.83 -7.18
CA GLU A 144 5.71 24.27 -6.97
C GLU A 144 7.19 24.65 -6.82
N ALA A 145 7.95 23.91 -6.00
CA ALA A 145 9.37 24.18 -5.80
C ALA A 145 10.13 24.16 -7.13
N LEU A 146 9.86 23.16 -7.98
CA LEU A 146 10.44 23.07 -9.32
C LEU A 146 10.04 24.22 -10.23
N THR A 147 8.76 24.62 -10.20
CA THR A 147 8.28 25.77 -10.98
C THR A 147 9.01 27.05 -10.58
N ARG A 148 9.20 27.28 -9.27
CA ARG A 148 9.98 28.43 -8.76
C ARG A 148 11.44 28.37 -9.17
N MET A 149 12.08 27.20 -9.08
CA MET A 149 13.46 27.00 -9.53
C MET A 149 13.62 27.36 -11.02
N GLN A 150 12.69 26.91 -11.86
CA GLN A 150 12.73 27.17 -13.31
C GLN A 150 12.51 28.64 -13.65
N ARG A 151 11.73 29.38 -12.86
CA ARG A 151 11.51 30.82 -13.02
C ARG A 151 12.65 31.68 -12.46
N GLY A 152 13.50 31.12 -11.60
CA GLY A 152 14.55 31.87 -10.90
C GLY A 152 14.05 32.65 -9.68
N ASP A 153 12.87 32.32 -9.15
CA ASP A 153 12.20 33.07 -8.06
C ASP A 153 12.87 32.88 -6.69
N GLY A 154 13.79 31.92 -6.56
CA GLY A 154 14.42 31.53 -5.30
C GLY A 154 13.47 30.94 -4.25
N PRO A 155 14.01 30.60 -3.05
CA PRO A 155 13.22 30.13 -1.91
C PRO A 155 12.20 31.17 -1.42
N LEU A 156 11.18 30.72 -0.68
CA LEU A 156 10.20 31.58 -0.03
C LEU A 156 10.85 32.40 1.09
N LEU A 157 10.71 33.73 1.01
CA LEU A 157 11.20 34.64 2.05
C LEU A 157 10.35 34.49 3.32
N GLY A 158 11.01 34.41 4.47
CA GLY A 158 10.34 34.33 5.77
C GLY A 158 9.66 32.99 6.08
N ALA A 159 9.83 31.96 5.26
CA ALA A 159 9.18 30.66 5.45
C ALA A 159 9.96 29.69 6.37
N ASN A 160 11.08 30.12 6.96
CA ASN A 160 11.88 29.29 7.88
C ASN A 160 11.41 29.37 9.34
N CYS A 161 10.33 30.12 9.62
CA CYS A 161 9.75 30.25 10.95
C CYS A 161 8.41 29.50 11.05
N GLY A 162 8.15 28.90 12.21
CA GLY A 162 6.88 28.26 12.57
C GLY A 162 6.90 27.78 14.02
N ASP A 163 5.73 27.44 14.55
CA ASP A 163 5.52 27.22 15.98
C ASP A 163 5.88 25.81 16.48
N GLU A 164 6.18 24.86 15.58
CA GLU A 164 6.41 23.45 15.96
C GLU A 164 7.80 23.19 16.57
N GLY A 165 8.85 23.84 16.04
CA GLY A 165 10.24 23.68 16.49
C GLY A 165 10.82 22.28 16.28
N GLU A 166 11.99 22.03 16.89
CA GLU A 166 12.66 20.72 16.85
C GLU A 166 12.08 19.77 17.90
N LYS A 167 11.68 18.57 17.45
CA LYS A 167 11.18 17.51 18.32
C LYS A 167 12.16 16.34 18.38
N PRO A 168 12.37 15.74 19.57
CA PRO A 168 13.24 14.58 19.70
C PRO A 168 12.66 13.37 18.96
N ALA A 169 13.52 12.44 18.55
CA ALA A 169 13.10 11.15 18.03
C ALA A 169 12.21 10.41 19.05
N MET A 170 11.00 10.00 18.63
CA MET A 170 10.04 9.34 19.50
C MET A 170 10.45 7.89 19.78
N ARG A 171 10.66 7.55 21.06
CA ARG A 171 11.12 6.23 21.54
C ARG A 171 9.96 5.38 22.05
N GLN A 172 10.19 4.09 22.29
CA GLN A 172 9.15 3.19 22.84
C GLN A 172 8.63 3.63 24.22
N ARG A 173 9.44 4.33 25.03
CA ARG A 173 8.96 4.89 26.31
C ARG A 173 7.88 5.95 26.12
N ASP A 174 7.94 6.72 25.04
CA ASP A 174 7.00 7.80 24.72
C ASP A 174 5.69 7.23 24.14
N ARG A 175 5.75 6.01 23.59
CA ARG A 175 4.61 5.26 23.01
C ARG A 175 3.92 4.34 24.00
N ARG A 176 4.48 4.16 25.21
CA ARG A 176 4.00 3.18 26.19
C ARG A 176 2.53 3.44 26.53
N ILE A 177 1.74 2.38 26.49
CA ILE A 177 0.35 2.39 26.94
C ILE A 177 0.31 2.05 28.43
N ASP A 178 -0.38 2.88 29.20
CA ASP A 178 -0.81 2.58 30.56
C ASP A 178 -2.30 2.21 30.52
N TRP A 179 -2.60 0.92 30.39
CA TRP A 179 -3.97 0.43 30.22
C TRP A 179 -4.92 0.84 31.34
N GLN A 180 -4.41 1.14 32.54
CA GLN A 180 -5.22 1.55 33.69
C GLN A 180 -5.58 3.05 33.66
N ARG A 181 -4.90 3.87 32.86
CA ARG A 181 -5.03 5.34 32.88
C ARG A 181 -5.33 5.94 31.51
N ASP A 182 -4.79 5.36 30.44
CA ASP A 182 -5.02 5.83 29.08
C ASP A 182 -6.42 5.43 28.63
N ASP A 183 -7.21 6.44 28.27
CA ASP A 183 -8.51 6.24 27.62
C ASP A 183 -8.36 5.67 26.21
N MET A 184 -9.46 5.19 25.63
CA MET A 184 -9.47 4.54 24.32
C MET A 184 -8.88 5.44 23.22
N GLN A 185 -9.17 6.74 23.27
CA GLN A 185 -8.65 7.68 22.27
C GLN A 185 -7.14 7.88 22.39
N THR A 186 -6.61 7.96 23.61
CA THR A 186 -5.18 8.04 23.89
C THR A 186 -4.45 6.78 23.42
N VAL A 187 -5.01 5.60 23.72
CA VAL A 187 -4.42 4.34 23.25
C VAL A 187 -4.45 4.24 21.72
N LEU A 188 -5.57 4.59 21.08
CA LEU A 188 -5.69 4.64 19.63
C LEU A 188 -4.68 5.60 19.01
N ALA A 189 -4.49 6.80 19.57
CA ALA A 189 -3.52 7.77 19.08
C ALA A 189 -2.08 7.24 19.16
N LYS A 190 -1.71 6.57 20.26
CA LYS A 190 -0.39 5.92 20.42
C LYS A 190 -0.16 4.82 19.38
N ILE A 191 -1.14 3.94 19.17
CA ILE A 191 -1.03 2.86 18.17
C ILE A 191 -0.97 3.45 16.76
N ARG A 192 -1.87 4.39 16.42
CA ARG A 192 -1.92 5.06 15.11
C ARG A 192 -0.62 5.79 14.78
N ALA A 193 -0.01 6.49 15.73
CA ALA A 193 1.27 7.17 15.55
C ALA A 193 2.43 6.20 15.27
N ALA A 194 2.34 4.96 15.76
CA ALA A 194 3.34 3.92 15.57
C ALA A 194 3.00 2.95 14.43
N ASP A 195 1.83 3.07 13.80
CA ASP A 195 1.38 2.13 12.79
C ASP A 195 2.08 2.33 11.43
N GLY A 196 2.29 1.24 10.72
CA GLY A 196 3.35 1.11 9.72
C GLY A 196 4.67 0.69 10.37
N GLN A 197 5.25 1.58 11.19
CA GLN A 197 6.46 1.38 12.01
C GLN A 197 6.54 2.44 13.12
N PRO A 198 7.07 2.13 14.33
CA PRO A 198 7.69 0.87 14.76
C PRO A 198 6.73 -0.07 15.52
N GLY A 199 5.44 0.24 15.59
CA GLY A 199 4.48 -0.41 16.48
C GLY A 199 4.64 0.01 17.95
N VAL A 200 3.63 -0.27 18.76
CA VAL A 200 3.67 0.01 20.21
C VAL A 200 4.01 -1.27 20.97
N ARG A 201 5.16 -1.30 21.63
CA ARG A 201 5.59 -2.47 22.40
C ARG A 201 4.66 -2.72 23.59
N ASP A 202 4.23 -3.96 23.73
CA ASP A 202 3.36 -4.45 24.80
C ASP A 202 3.68 -5.93 25.11
N ARG A 203 2.84 -6.57 25.93
CA ARG A 203 2.93 -7.96 26.33
C ARG A 203 1.62 -8.72 26.09
N TYR A 204 1.77 -9.95 25.62
CA TYR A 204 0.71 -10.96 25.63
C TYR A 204 1.26 -12.18 26.39
N HIS A 205 0.74 -12.42 27.60
CA HIS A 205 1.37 -13.31 28.58
C HIS A 205 2.87 -12.98 28.81
N ASP A 206 3.75 -13.92 28.49
CA ASP A 206 5.21 -13.85 28.57
C ASP A 206 5.87 -13.31 27.29
N ALA A 207 5.15 -13.28 26.16
CA ALA A 207 5.67 -12.78 24.90
C ALA A 207 5.65 -11.25 24.81
N THR A 208 6.73 -10.69 24.26
CA THR A 208 6.77 -9.28 23.83
C THR A 208 6.18 -9.16 22.43
N VAL A 209 5.20 -8.27 22.28
CA VAL A 209 4.51 -8.01 21.02
C VAL A 209 4.52 -6.51 20.71
N TRP A 210 4.28 -6.14 19.45
CA TRP A 210 4.02 -4.76 19.07
C TRP A 210 2.66 -4.62 18.43
N LEU A 211 1.84 -3.70 18.95
CA LEU A 211 0.47 -3.49 18.51
C LEU A 211 0.43 -2.64 17.23
N HIS A 212 -0.41 -3.07 16.29
CA HIS A 212 -0.69 -2.40 15.01
C HIS A 212 -2.18 -2.45 14.68
N ASP A 213 -2.61 -1.60 13.74
CA ASP A 213 -3.90 -1.74 13.07
C ASP A 213 -5.09 -1.74 14.05
N ALA A 214 -5.12 -0.70 14.89
CA ALA A 214 -6.13 -0.57 15.94
C ALA A 214 -7.38 0.18 15.46
N ALA A 215 -8.55 -0.32 15.87
CA ALA A 215 -9.85 0.28 15.62
C ALA A 215 -10.71 0.28 16.89
N PRO A 216 -11.62 1.25 17.08
CA PRO A 216 -12.55 1.23 18.21
C PRO A 216 -13.40 -0.06 18.23
N ALA A 217 -13.67 -0.61 19.41
CA ALA A 217 -14.60 -1.72 19.62
C ALA A 217 -15.81 -1.25 20.45
N PRO A 218 -16.74 -0.49 19.86
CA PRO A 218 -17.84 0.12 20.60
C PRO A 218 -18.75 -0.94 21.24
N GLY A 219 -19.21 -0.67 22.46
CA GLY A 219 -20.13 -1.57 23.20
C GLY A 219 -19.46 -2.76 23.88
N VAL A 220 -18.16 -2.97 23.69
CA VAL A 220 -17.39 -4.00 24.40
C VAL A 220 -16.80 -3.39 25.68
N VAL A 221 -17.04 -4.04 26.83
CA VAL A 221 -16.58 -3.59 28.15
C VAL A 221 -15.90 -4.74 28.87
N GLY A 222 -14.84 -4.43 29.61
CA GLY A 222 -14.12 -5.36 30.49
C GLY A 222 -13.17 -4.61 31.42
N ASN A 223 -12.35 -5.32 32.21
CA ASN A 223 -11.39 -4.63 33.05
C ASN A 223 -10.22 -4.12 32.21
N ALA A 224 -9.78 -2.89 32.47
CA ALA A 224 -8.65 -2.26 31.82
C ALA A 224 -7.45 -3.20 31.62
N GLY A 225 -7.04 -3.39 30.36
CA GLY A 225 -5.90 -4.23 29.98
C GLY A 225 -6.22 -5.68 29.66
N ASP A 226 -7.42 -6.18 29.97
CA ASP A 226 -7.84 -7.56 29.67
C ASP A 226 -7.99 -7.77 28.16
N TRP A 227 -7.51 -8.93 27.68
CA TRP A 227 -7.80 -9.44 26.34
C TRP A 227 -9.16 -10.13 26.35
N LEU A 228 -10.18 -9.44 25.81
CA LEU A 228 -11.59 -9.83 25.99
C LEU A 228 -12.04 -10.92 25.01
N GLY A 229 -11.37 -11.06 23.88
CA GLY A 229 -11.75 -12.02 22.86
C GLY A 229 -11.04 -11.86 21.53
N HIS A 230 -11.41 -12.71 20.57
CA HIS A 230 -10.97 -12.62 19.17
C HIS A 230 -12.15 -12.78 18.20
N ALA A 231 -12.01 -12.18 17.02
CA ALA A 231 -12.92 -12.35 15.90
C ALA A 231 -12.17 -12.20 14.58
N GLY A 232 -12.41 -13.13 13.64
CA GLY A 232 -11.63 -13.19 12.40
C GLY A 232 -10.13 -13.26 12.70
N GLU A 233 -9.40 -12.24 12.24
CA GLU A 233 -7.96 -12.12 12.42
C GLU A 233 -7.53 -11.19 13.58
N SER A 234 -8.50 -10.57 14.27
CA SER A 234 -8.27 -9.50 15.25
C SER A 234 -8.50 -9.96 16.69
N LEU A 235 -7.84 -9.28 17.62
CA LEU A 235 -8.04 -9.42 19.07
C LEU A 235 -8.72 -8.16 19.62
N VAL A 236 -9.53 -8.27 20.67
CA VAL A 236 -10.09 -7.11 21.38
C VAL A 236 -9.47 -6.97 22.76
N ARG A 237 -9.14 -5.74 23.15
CA ARG A 237 -8.55 -5.42 24.45
C ARG A 237 -9.24 -4.23 25.10
N ALA A 238 -9.50 -4.36 26.40
CA ALA A 238 -10.12 -3.31 27.21
C ALA A 238 -9.17 -2.14 27.50
N THR A 239 -9.70 -0.93 27.46
CA THR A 239 -9.10 0.30 28.00
C THR A 239 -9.80 0.69 29.30
N CYS A 240 -9.39 1.80 29.95
CA CYS A 240 -10.02 2.23 31.20
C CYS A 240 -11.48 2.71 31.03
N ASP A 241 -11.90 3.01 29.80
CA ASP A 241 -13.19 3.60 29.44
C ASP A 241 -13.92 2.85 28.29
N GLY A 242 -13.37 1.75 27.80
CA GLY A 242 -13.91 1.05 26.63
C GLY A 242 -13.06 -0.13 26.16
N ALA A 243 -13.00 -0.34 24.85
CA ALA A 243 -12.18 -1.38 24.24
C ALA A 243 -11.79 -1.03 22.79
N LEU A 244 -10.73 -1.66 22.31
CA LEU A 244 -10.29 -1.53 20.92
C LEU A 244 -9.92 -2.90 20.33
N TRP A 245 -10.14 -3.01 19.03
CA TRP A 245 -9.60 -4.07 18.20
C TRP A 245 -8.11 -3.81 17.91
N VAL A 246 -7.33 -4.87 17.89
CA VAL A 246 -5.94 -4.94 17.39
C VAL A 246 -5.93 -5.94 16.24
N GLY A 247 -5.79 -5.44 15.01
CA GLY A 247 -5.82 -6.27 13.82
C GLY A 247 -4.53 -7.05 13.58
N HIS A 248 -3.39 -6.50 13.97
CA HIS A 248 -2.08 -7.10 13.71
C HIS A 248 -1.14 -6.97 14.90
N LEU A 249 -0.27 -7.97 15.05
CA LEU A 249 0.84 -7.97 16.00
C LEU A 249 2.15 -8.14 15.25
N GLN A 250 3.17 -7.40 15.67
CA GLN A 250 4.55 -7.78 15.40
C GLN A 250 5.04 -8.67 16.53
N ILE A 251 5.64 -9.81 16.18
CA ILE A 251 6.21 -10.78 17.12
C ILE A 251 7.67 -11.02 16.77
N VAL A 252 8.45 -11.50 17.74
CA VAL A 252 9.76 -12.08 17.46
C VAL A 252 9.55 -13.56 17.18
N ASP A 253 9.86 -13.95 15.96
CA ASP A 253 9.83 -15.35 15.56
C ASP A 253 10.89 -16.15 16.33
N ALA A 254 10.48 -17.26 16.94
CA ALA A 254 11.31 -18.02 17.87
C ALA A 254 12.46 -18.76 17.17
N GLU A 255 12.28 -19.15 15.90
CA GLU A 255 13.28 -19.90 15.14
C GLU A 255 14.33 -18.98 14.52
N THR A 256 13.89 -17.86 13.96
CA THR A 256 14.75 -16.93 13.21
C THR A 256 15.25 -15.75 14.06
N GLY A 257 14.61 -15.49 15.21
CA GLY A 257 14.88 -14.33 16.07
C GLY A 257 14.50 -12.99 15.44
N ARG A 258 13.79 -13.00 14.29
CA ARG A 258 13.43 -11.78 13.54
C ARG A 258 12.04 -11.31 13.89
N GLN A 259 11.81 -10.00 13.74
CA GLN A 259 10.48 -9.45 13.94
C GLN A 259 9.63 -9.59 12.67
N ILE A 260 8.48 -10.22 12.80
CA ILE A 260 7.50 -10.38 11.71
C ILE A 260 6.14 -9.84 12.13
N LYS A 261 5.46 -9.13 11.23
CA LYS A 261 4.13 -8.55 11.47
C LYS A 261 3.09 -9.43 10.81
N LEU A 262 2.18 -9.97 11.61
CA LEU A 262 1.15 -10.92 11.21
C LEU A 262 -0.23 -10.46 11.69
N PRO A 263 -1.32 -10.95 11.09
CA PRO A 263 -2.64 -10.78 11.68
C PRO A 263 -2.63 -11.29 13.12
N ALA A 264 -3.31 -10.59 14.04
CA ALA A 264 -3.09 -10.77 15.47
C ALA A 264 -3.35 -12.21 15.95
N VAL A 265 -4.42 -12.84 15.45
CA VAL A 265 -4.73 -14.25 15.72
C VAL A 265 -3.66 -15.19 15.16
N THR A 266 -3.17 -14.94 13.94
CA THR A 266 -2.08 -15.71 13.32
C THR A 266 -0.79 -15.59 14.13
N ALA A 267 -0.45 -14.38 14.58
CA ALA A 267 0.73 -14.13 15.39
C ALA A 267 0.73 -14.95 16.69
N LEU A 268 -0.40 -15.00 17.41
CA LEU A 268 -0.51 -15.81 18.62
C LEU A 268 -0.39 -17.31 18.34
N ARG A 269 -0.97 -17.79 17.22
CA ARG A 269 -0.81 -19.19 16.78
C ARG A 269 0.65 -19.53 16.45
N THR A 270 1.36 -18.64 15.76
CA THR A 270 2.79 -18.80 15.46
C THR A 270 3.63 -18.90 16.73
N LEU A 271 3.27 -18.17 17.80
CA LEU A 271 3.92 -18.27 19.10
C LEU A 271 3.46 -19.48 19.95
N GLY A 272 2.47 -20.26 19.49
CA GLY A 272 1.89 -21.36 20.28
C GLY A 272 1.11 -20.88 21.51
N LEU A 273 0.65 -19.63 21.53
CA LEU A 273 -0.05 -19.02 22.67
C LEU A 273 -1.57 -19.21 22.55
N PRO A 274 -2.28 -19.33 23.69
CA PRO A 274 -3.73 -19.48 23.68
C PRO A 274 -4.40 -18.21 23.16
N LEU A 275 -5.46 -18.40 22.36
CA LEU A 275 -6.35 -17.32 21.96
C LEU A 275 -7.32 -16.99 23.10
N PRO A 276 -7.72 -15.71 23.26
CA PRO A 276 -8.85 -15.36 24.12
C PRO A 276 -10.15 -15.97 23.54
N PRO A 277 -11.31 -15.89 24.21
CA PRO A 277 -12.55 -16.51 23.70
C PRO A 277 -13.06 -15.85 22.40
N ALA A 278 -13.82 -16.60 21.60
CA ALA A 278 -14.44 -16.05 20.39
C ALA A 278 -15.55 -15.05 20.74
N VAL A 279 -15.60 -13.91 20.04
CA VAL A 279 -16.60 -12.84 20.22
C VAL A 279 -17.18 -12.39 18.88
N ALA A 280 -18.23 -11.56 18.92
CA ALA A 280 -18.77 -10.94 17.71
C ALA A 280 -17.75 -9.97 17.09
N GLY A 281 -17.59 -10.02 15.76
CA GLY A 281 -16.60 -9.24 15.01
C GLY A 281 -17.10 -7.90 14.46
N GLU A 282 -18.06 -7.26 15.11
CA GLU A 282 -18.55 -5.94 14.67
C GLU A 282 -17.46 -4.87 14.85
N GLY A 283 -17.25 -4.06 13.81
CA GLY A 283 -16.24 -2.99 13.82
C GLY A 283 -14.78 -3.46 13.74
N MET A 284 -14.51 -4.75 13.58
CA MET A 284 -13.13 -5.25 13.47
C MET A 284 -12.43 -4.69 12.21
N PRO A 285 -11.13 -4.36 12.28
CA PRO A 285 -10.37 -3.90 11.13
C PRO A 285 -10.27 -5.00 10.05
N ASN A 286 -10.03 -4.61 8.81
CA ASN A 286 -9.90 -5.50 7.65
C ASN A 286 -11.14 -6.36 7.34
N ARG A 287 -12.29 -6.09 7.97
CA ARG A 287 -13.52 -6.82 7.73
C ARG A 287 -14.00 -6.60 6.29
N ILE A 288 -14.35 -7.71 5.64
CA ILE A 288 -15.01 -7.69 4.34
C ILE A 288 -16.50 -7.44 4.55
N GLU A 289 -17.04 -6.46 3.84
CA GLU A 289 -18.44 -6.07 3.95
C GLU A 289 -19.10 -6.01 2.57
N PHE A 290 -20.27 -6.62 2.47
CA PHE A 290 -21.17 -6.46 1.34
C PHE A 290 -22.38 -5.62 1.76
N ARG A 291 -22.65 -4.54 1.03
CA ARG A 291 -23.80 -3.65 1.23
C ARG A 291 -24.48 -3.36 -0.11
N ILE A 292 -25.75 -2.97 -0.09
CA ILE A 292 -26.43 -2.45 -1.28
C ILE A 292 -26.55 -0.94 -1.10
N GLU A 293 -25.95 -0.19 -2.02
CA GLU A 293 -25.93 1.27 -2.03
C GLU A 293 -26.43 1.74 -3.41
N ASP A 294 -27.47 2.58 -3.46
CA ASP A 294 -28.11 3.06 -4.69
C ASP A 294 -28.52 1.94 -5.70
N GLY A 295 -28.85 0.76 -5.18
CA GLY A 295 -29.22 -0.41 -5.98
C GLY A 295 -28.04 -1.15 -6.62
N VAL A 296 -26.81 -0.80 -6.23
CA VAL A 296 -25.55 -1.45 -6.62
C VAL A 296 -25.02 -2.25 -5.43
N GLY A 297 -24.49 -3.44 -5.68
CA GLY A 297 -23.79 -4.21 -4.65
C GLY A 297 -22.40 -3.66 -4.44
N VAL A 298 -22.04 -3.29 -3.22
CA VAL A 298 -20.73 -2.72 -2.88
C VAL A 298 -20.01 -3.69 -1.97
N LEU A 299 -18.83 -4.15 -2.40
CA LEU A 299 -17.96 -5.05 -1.66
C LEU A 299 -16.69 -4.28 -1.24
N ARG A 300 -16.55 -4.04 0.06
CA ARG A 300 -15.39 -3.37 0.66
C ARG A 300 -14.51 -4.38 1.38
N PHE A 301 -13.20 -4.32 1.15
CA PHE A 301 -12.21 -5.26 1.71
C PHE A 301 -10.90 -4.52 2.01
N PRO A 302 -10.81 -3.82 3.15
CA PRO A 302 -9.71 -2.93 3.46
C PRO A 302 -8.53 -3.69 4.06
N PHE A 303 -7.89 -4.57 3.29
CA PHE A 303 -6.78 -5.38 3.78
C PHE A 303 -5.56 -4.53 4.14
N LEU A 304 -5.05 -4.68 5.37
CA LEU A 304 -3.82 -4.01 5.80
C LEU A 304 -2.67 -4.35 4.85
N ASN A 305 -2.00 -3.30 4.35
CA ASN A 305 -0.94 -3.39 3.33
C ASN A 305 -1.38 -4.06 2.00
N GLY A 306 -2.68 -4.21 1.75
CA GLY A 306 -3.22 -4.89 0.57
C GLY A 306 -2.92 -6.39 0.50
N ALA A 307 -2.47 -7.02 1.59
CA ALA A 307 -2.08 -8.43 1.61
C ALA A 307 -3.31 -9.34 1.65
N LEU A 308 -3.42 -10.27 0.70
CA LEU A 308 -4.56 -11.17 0.53
C LEU A 308 -4.14 -12.59 0.94
N SER A 309 -4.41 -12.94 2.19
CA SER A 309 -4.18 -14.29 2.75
C SER A 309 -5.26 -15.27 2.27
N VAL A 310 -5.06 -16.57 2.50
CA VAL A 310 -6.07 -17.62 2.21
C VAL A 310 -7.39 -17.33 2.92
N SER A 311 -7.37 -17.03 4.23
CA SER A 311 -8.56 -16.67 5.01
C SER A 311 -9.31 -15.46 4.45
N ARG A 312 -8.58 -14.46 3.94
CA ARG A 312 -9.17 -13.28 3.30
C ARG A 312 -9.74 -13.61 1.93
N CYS A 313 -9.14 -14.54 1.18
CA CYS A 313 -9.72 -15.07 -0.07
C CYS A 313 -11.05 -15.78 0.22
N ASP A 314 -11.10 -16.65 1.22
CA ASP A 314 -12.32 -17.38 1.61
C ASP A 314 -13.44 -16.42 2.01
N ALA A 315 -13.11 -15.40 2.81
CA ALA A 315 -14.06 -14.36 3.21
C ALA A 315 -14.53 -13.52 2.01
N LEU A 316 -13.64 -13.23 1.05
CA LEU A 316 -13.98 -12.50 -0.17
C LEU A 316 -14.88 -13.33 -1.09
N LEU A 317 -14.60 -14.63 -1.25
CA LEU A 317 -15.45 -15.58 -1.97
C LEU A 317 -16.84 -15.67 -1.35
N ALA A 318 -16.94 -15.74 -0.03
CA ALA A 318 -18.22 -15.73 0.68
C ALA A 318 -19.03 -14.45 0.40
N ALA A 319 -18.36 -13.28 0.41
CA ALA A 319 -18.98 -12.00 0.08
C ALA A 319 -19.38 -11.90 -1.40
N ILE A 320 -18.58 -12.41 -2.33
CA ILE A 320 -18.92 -12.51 -3.76
C ILE A 320 -20.15 -13.42 -3.94
N ALA A 321 -20.21 -14.56 -3.28
CA ALA A 321 -21.35 -15.48 -3.32
C ALA A 321 -22.63 -14.87 -2.70
N GLN A 322 -22.49 -14.01 -1.68
CA GLN A 322 -23.59 -13.22 -1.16
C GLN A 322 -24.07 -12.19 -2.19
N ALA A 323 -23.16 -11.45 -2.81
CA ALA A 323 -23.46 -10.47 -3.84
C ALA A 323 -24.14 -11.10 -5.06
N ALA A 324 -23.66 -12.27 -5.50
CA ALA A 324 -24.21 -13.03 -6.62
C ALA A 324 -25.69 -13.40 -6.41
N ARG A 325 -26.07 -13.78 -5.19
CA ARG A 325 -27.46 -14.14 -4.81
C ARG A 325 -28.36 -12.93 -4.57
N SER A 326 -27.80 -11.74 -4.46
CA SER A 326 -28.57 -10.51 -4.22
C SER A 326 -29.30 -10.02 -5.49
N PRO A 327 -30.32 -9.17 -5.37
CA PRO A 327 -31.09 -8.68 -6.52
C PRO A 327 -30.36 -7.60 -7.34
N VAL A 328 -29.16 -7.17 -6.93
CA VAL A 328 -28.41 -6.11 -7.63
C VAL A 328 -28.01 -6.55 -9.02
N ARG A 329 -27.87 -5.62 -9.96
CA ARG A 329 -27.43 -5.93 -11.33
C ARG A 329 -25.94 -5.67 -11.56
N ALA A 330 -25.32 -4.84 -10.73
CA ALA A 330 -23.89 -4.56 -10.74
C ALA A 330 -23.27 -4.69 -9.35
N ILE A 331 -21.98 -5.03 -9.31
CA ILE A 331 -21.16 -5.15 -8.11
C ILE A 331 -19.90 -4.27 -8.27
N VAL A 332 -19.59 -3.47 -7.26
CA VAL A 332 -18.37 -2.66 -7.18
C VAL A 332 -17.44 -3.23 -6.11
N LEU A 333 -16.22 -3.57 -6.51
CA LEU A 333 -15.13 -4.04 -5.64
C LEU A 333 -14.25 -2.84 -5.26
N LEU A 334 -14.48 -2.25 -4.08
CA LEU A 334 -13.80 -1.01 -3.66
C LEU A 334 -12.40 -1.21 -3.07
N GLY A 335 -12.10 -2.40 -2.52
CA GLY A 335 -10.89 -2.61 -1.75
C GLY A 335 -10.80 -1.71 -0.52
N GLY A 336 -9.58 -1.31 -0.14
CA GLY A 336 -9.29 -0.35 0.92
C GLY A 336 -8.89 1.04 0.37
N PRO A 337 -8.95 2.08 1.22
CA PRO A 337 -8.61 3.44 0.81
C PRO A 337 -7.10 3.64 0.53
N GLU A 338 -6.22 2.89 1.20
CA GLU A 338 -4.76 2.94 0.94
C GLU A 338 -4.31 1.93 -0.11
N PHE A 339 -4.92 0.75 -0.11
CA PHE A 339 -4.57 -0.36 -1.01
C PHE A 339 -5.83 -1.03 -1.52
N TRP A 340 -5.86 -1.29 -2.82
CA TRP A 340 -6.86 -2.17 -3.39
C TRP A 340 -6.48 -3.64 -3.15
N CYS A 341 -5.32 -4.06 -3.66
CA CYS A 341 -4.72 -5.37 -3.40
C CYS A 341 -3.24 -5.39 -3.85
N ASN A 342 -2.37 -6.07 -3.10
CA ASN A 342 -0.96 -6.29 -3.44
C ASN A 342 -0.62 -7.77 -3.69
N GLY A 343 -1.64 -8.63 -3.80
CA GLY A 343 -1.50 -10.08 -3.99
C GLY A 343 -1.31 -10.84 -2.68
N MET A 344 -0.59 -11.97 -2.75
CA MET A 344 -0.40 -12.92 -1.64
C MET A 344 0.08 -12.26 -0.34
N ASP A 345 -0.35 -12.81 0.80
CA ASP A 345 0.15 -12.41 2.12
C ASP A 345 1.52 -13.03 2.40
N LEU A 346 2.54 -12.35 1.89
CA LEU A 346 3.94 -12.76 2.02
C LEU A 346 4.41 -12.90 3.48
N ALA A 347 3.81 -12.17 4.42
CA ALA A 347 4.20 -12.26 5.83
C ALA A 347 3.68 -13.57 6.44
N SER A 348 2.41 -13.89 6.20
CA SER A 348 1.84 -15.17 6.64
C SER A 348 2.52 -16.37 5.96
N ILE A 349 2.89 -16.24 4.68
CA ILE A 349 3.68 -17.26 3.97
C ILE A 349 5.06 -17.46 4.62
N GLU A 350 5.76 -16.36 4.91
CA GLU A 350 7.10 -16.42 5.51
C GLU A 350 7.08 -17.03 6.92
N ALA A 351 6.01 -16.79 7.69
CA ALA A 351 5.82 -17.35 9.03
C ALA A 351 5.34 -18.82 9.03
N SER A 352 5.08 -19.42 7.86
CA SER A 352 4.61 -20.80 7.77
C SER A 352 5.75 -21.80 7.85
N SER A 353 5.46 -23.01 8.32
CA SER A 353 6.45 -24.11 8.39
C SER A 353 6.90 -24.59 7.00
N SER A 354 6.11 -24.36 5.95
CA SER A 354 6.48 -24.61 4.56
C SER A 354 6.05 -23.43 3.69
N PRO A 355 6.93 -22.41 3.51
CA PRO A 355 6.58 -21.24 2.71
C PRO A 355 6.28 -21.55 1.25
N ALA A 356 6.81 -22.64 0.68
CA ALA A 356 6.47 -23.06 -0.68
C ALA A 356 5.02 -23.53 -0.78
N GLU A 357 4.59 -24.42 0.12
CA GLU A 357 3.20 -24.91 0.19
C GLU A 357 2.22 -23.78 0.53
N ALA A 358 2.57 -22.91 1.47
CA ALA A 358 1.75 -21.75 1.80
C ALA A 358 1.62 -20.78 0.61
N SER A 359 2.66 -20.63 -0.21
CA SER A 359 2.60 -19.80 -1.44
C SER A 359 1.66 -20.41 -2.46
N LEU A 360 1.74 -21.73 -2.67
CA LEU A 360 0.84 -22.46 -3.56
C LEU A 360 -0.62 -22.33 -3.12
N ALA A 361 -0.91 -22.61 -1.85
CA ALA A 361 -2.26 -22.49 -1.31
C ALA A 361 -2.79 -21.05 -1.44
N ASN A 362 -1.95 -20.04 -1.22
CA ASN A 362 -2.37 -18.65 -1.34
C ASN A 362 -2.65 -18.25 -2.80
N ILE A 363 -1.81 -18.62 -3.77
CA ILE A 363 -2.09 -18.29 -5.18
C ILE A 363 -3.33 -19.03 -5.69
N GLU A 364 -3.51 -20.30 -5.30
CA GLU A 364 -4.70 -21.07 -5.67
C GLU A 364 -5.97 -20.42 -5.11
N ALA A 365 -5.94 -19.90 -3.89
CA ALA A 365 -7.06 -19.18 -3.28
C ALA A 365 -7.38 -17.84 -3.98
N ILE A 366 -6.34 -17.09 -4.42
CA ILE A 366 -6.53 -15.87 -5.21
C ILE A 366 -7.11 -16.21 -6.59
N ASP A 367 -6.67 -17.29 -7.22
CA ASP A 367 -7.23 -17.75 -8.49
C ASP A 367 -8.71 -18.12 -8.33
N GLU A 368 -9.13 -18.73 -7.22
CA GLU A 368 -10.55 -18.98 -6.96
C GLU A 368 -11.37 -17.68 -6.90
N VAL A 369 -10.84 -16.63 -6.25
CA VAL A 369 -11.47 -15.30 -6.24
C VAL A 369 -11.59 -14.77 -7.67
N CYS A 370 -10.52 -14.80 -8.45
CA CYS A 370 -10.52 -14.33 -9.84
C CYS A 370 -11.54 -15.10 -10.68
N ARG A 371 -11.55 -16.44 -10.57
CA ARG A 371 -12.49 -17.32 -11.27
C ARG A 371 -13.93 -16.97 -10.94
N ALA A 372 -14.24 -16.80 -9.65
CA ALA A 372 -15.58 -16.44 -9.19
C ALA A 372 -16.06 -15.10 -9.75
N LEU A 373 -15.16 -14.12 -9.92
CA LEU A 373 -15.48 -12.83 -10.54
C LEU A 373 -15.71 -12.97 -12.06
N ILE A 374 -14.84 -13.71 -12.76
CA ILE A 374 -14.92 -13.93 -14.20
C ILE A 374 -16.19 -14.69 -14.58
N GLU A 375 -16.54 -15.73 -13.81
CA GLU A 375 -17.71 -16.57 -14.05
C GLU A 375 -19.04 -15.89 -13.68
N LEU A 376 -19.00 -14.71 -13.02
CA LEU A 376 -20.18 -13.95 -12.62
C LEU A 376 -20.81 -13.21 -13.81
N THR A 377 -21.20 -13.98 -14.82
CA THR A 377 -21.76 -13.50 -16.10
C THR A 377 -23.18 -12.92 -15.98
N GLY A 378 -23.89 -13.23 -14.90
CA GLY A 378 -25.22 -12.67 -14.60
C GLY A 378 -25.20 -11.32 -13.88
N LYS A 379 -24.03 -10.77 -13.56
CA LYS A 379 -23.85 -9.45 -12.95
C LYS A 379 -22.78 -8.67 -13.71
N TRP A 380 -22.86 -7.35 -13.64
CA TRP A 380 -21.79 -6.48 -14.11
C TRP A 380 -20.82 -6.16 -12.96
N VAL A 381 -19.54 -6.44 -13.10
CA VAL A 381 -18.53 -6.34 -12.05
C VAL A 381 -17.58 -5.19 -12.38
N ILE A 382 -17.40 -4.28 -11.43
CA ILE A 382 -16.50 -3.13 -11.54
C ILE A 382 -15.44 -3.24 -10.43
N ALA A 383 -14.17 -3.32 -10.81
CA ALA A 383 -13.06 -3.11 -9.89
C ALA A 383 -12.81 -1.61 -9.75
N ALA A 384 -13.06 -1.07 -8.56
CA ALA A 384 -12.82 0.34 -8.24
C ALA A 384 -11.53 0.45 -7.42
N VAL A 385 -10.41 0.61 -8.12
CA VAL A 385 -9.06 0.68 -7.57
C VAL A 385 -8.83 2.04 -6.90
N CYS A 386 -9.27 2.12 -5.64
CA CYS A 386 -9.20 3.34 -4.83
C CYS A 386 -7.79 3.61 -4.25
N GLY A 387 -7.11 2.53 -3.86
CA GLY A 387 -5.76 2.56 -3.29
C GLY A 387 -4.74 1.92 -4.21
N ASN A 388 -3.46 1.98 -3.83
CA ASN A 388 -2.38 1.37 -4.60
C ASN A 388 -2.60 -0.14 -4.79
N ALA A 389 -2.12 -0.65 -5.92
CA ALA A 389 -2.16 -2.08 -6.22
C ALA A 389 -0.81 -2.56 -6.79
N GLY A 390 -0.48 -3.81 -6.52
CA GLY A 390 0.80 -4.39 -6.93
C GLY A 390 0.71 -5.89 -7.19
N ALA A 391 1.62 -6.39 -8.03
CA ALA A 391 1.72 -7.80 -8.40
C ALA A 391 0.34 -8.38 -8.77
N GLY A 392 -0.03 -9.54 -8.21
CA GLY A 392 -1.31 -10.23 -8.41
C GLY A 392 -2.53 -9.34 -8.17
N GLY A 393 -2.42 -8.34 -7.29
CA GLY A 393 -3.49 -7.38 -7.06
C GLY A 393 -3.81 -6.49 -8.28
N VAL A 394 -2.87 -6.22 -9.18
CA VAL A 394 -3.23 -5.52 -10.42
C VAL A 394 -3.98 -6.45 -11.37
N PHE A 395 -3.54 -7.70 -11.48
CA PHE A 395 -4.14 -8.68 -12.40
C PHE A 395 -5.51 -9.17 -11.93
N MET A 396 -5.69 -9.34 -10.62
CA MET A 396 -7.00 -9.64 -10.02
C MET A 396 -8.05 -8.56 -10.36
N ALA A 397 -7.66 -7.28 -10.47
CA ALA A 397 -8.58 -6.22 -10.88
C ALA A 397 -9.12 -6.45 -12.30
N LEU A 398 -8.33 -7.05 -13.18
CA LEU A 398 -8.72 -7.32 -14.57
C LEU A 398 -9.78 -8.42 -14.68
N ALA A 399 -10.03 -9.18 -13.61
CA ALA A 399 -11.12 -10.16 -13.55
C ALA A 399 -12.52 -9.51 -13.57
N ALA A 400 -12.61 -8.20 -13.32
CA ALA A 400 -13.82 -7.41 -13.47
C ALA A 400 -14.10 -7.03 -14.93
N ASP A 401 -15.36 -6.70 -15.22
CA ASP A 401 -15.76 -6.22 -16.56
C ASP A 401 -15.20 -4.82 -16.85
N GLU A 402 -15.10 -3.99 -15.81
CA GLU A 402 -14.48 -2.68 -15.86
C GLU A 402 -13.53 -2.47 -14.69
N VAL A 403 -12.47 -1.71 -14.92
CA VAL A 403 -11.53 -1.25 -13.92
C VAL A 403 -11.50 0.27 -13.93
N LEU A 404 -12.03 0.85 -12.87
CA LEU A 404 -11.95 2.28 -12.58
C LEU A 404 -10.79 2.49 -11.61
N VAL A 405 -9.95 3.49 -11.83
CA VAL A 405 -8.80 3.79 -10.97
C VAL A 405 -8.84 5.23 -10.49
N ARG A 406 -8.51 5.46 -9.22
CA ARG A 406 -8.46 6.80 -8.66
C ARG A 406 -7.20 7.53 -9.14
N ALA A 407 -7.33 8.80 -9.49
CA ALA A 407 -6.18 9.65 -9.79
C ALA A 407 -5.17 9.64 -8.63
N GLY A 408 -3.88 9.53 -8.95
CA GLY A 408 -2.79 9.46 -7.97
C GLY A 408 -2.50 8.07 -7.40
N VAL A 409 -3.29 7.04 -7.75
CA VAL A 409 -2.95 5.64 -7.48
C VAL A 409 -1.68 5.23 -8.21
N VAL A 410 -0.84 4.48 -7.51
CA VAL A 410 0.38 3.86 -8.06
C VAL A 410 0.15 2.37 -8.23
N LEU A 411 0.42 1.87 -9.43
CA LEU A 411 0.32 0.47 -9.80
C LEU A 411 1.71 -0.13 -9.99
N ASN A 412 1.93 -1.35 -9.50
CA ASN A 412 3.13 -2.13 -9.80
C ASN A 412 2.71 -3.43 -10.53
N PRO A 413 2.36 -3.38 -11.83
CA PRO A 413 1.82 -4.50 -12.60
C PRO A 413 2.92 -5.51 -13.02
N HIS A 414 3.73 -5.98 -12.06
CA HIS A 414 4.83 -6.90 -12.32
C HIS A 414 5.22 -7.68 -11.07
N TYR A 415 5.93 -8.79 -11.28
CA TYR A 415 6.49 -9.63 -10.21
C TYR A 415 8.02 -9.56 -10.10
N ARG A 416 8.67 -8.65 -10.84
CA ARG A 416 10.13 -8.52 -10.91
C ARG A 416 10.81 -8.25 -9.56
N ASN A 417 10.09 -7.67 -8.61
CA ASN A 417 10.58 -7.44 -7.24
C ASN A 417 10.40 -8.65 -6.32
N MET A 418 9.68 -9.68 -6.75
CA MET A 418 9.37 -10.87 -5.98
C MET A 418 9.97 -12.11 -6.67
N GLY A 419 11.27 -12.06 -6.97
CA GLY A 419 11.99 -13.18 -7.56
C GLY A 419 11.50 -13.58 -8.96
N ASN A 420 10.86 -12.65 -9.68
CA ASN A 420 10.34 -12.89 -11.02
C ASN A 420 9.31 -14.04 -11.09
N LEU A 421 8.38 -14.08 -10.12
CA LEU A 421 7.21 -14.96 -10.22
C LEU A 421 6.55 -14.82 -11.60
N TYR A 422 6.03 -15.92 -12.13
CA TYR A 422 5.32 -15.91 -13.40
C TYR A 422 4.00 -15.11 -13.31
N GLY A 423 3.30 -15.21 -12.18
CA GLY A 423 1.94 -14.70 -11.98
C GLY A 423 0.87 -15.71 -12.37
N SER A 424 -0.32 -15.62 -11.77
CA SER A 424 -1.49 -16.46 -12.11
C SER A 424 -2.68 -15.55 -12.38
N GLU A 425 -3.70 -15.50 -11.52
CA GLU A 425 -4.80 -14.54 -11.60
C GLU A 425 -5.46 -14.47 -12.99
N TYR A 426 -5.34 -15.52 -13.80
CA TYR A 426 -5.76 -15.59 -15.20
C TYR A 426 -5.13 -14.52 -16.10
N TRP A 427 -3.96 -13.98 -15.76
CA TRP A 427 -3.34 -12.87 -16.50
C TRP A 427 -3.03 -13.26 -17.95
N THR A 428 -2.73 -14.54 -18.24
CA THR A 428 -2.47 -15.02 -19.61
C THR A 428 -3.72 -15.07 -20.49
N TRP A 429 -4.91 -15.00 -19.89
CA TRP A 429 -6.18 -14.82 -20.60
C TRP A 429 -6.63 -13.34 -20.60
N LEU A 430 -6.53 -12.67 -19.45
CA LEU A 430 -7.06 -11.32 -19.24
C LEU A 430 -6.21 -10.24 -19.92
N LEU A 431 -4.89 -10.31 -19.78
CA LEU A 431 -4.00 -9.23 -20.21
C LEU A 431 -3.92 -9.10 -21.74
N PRO A 432 -3.80 -10.18 -22.54
CA PRO A 432 -3.81 -10.07 -23.99
C PRO A 432 -5.12 -9.51 -24.57
N ARG A 433 -6.25 -9.71 -23.89
CA ARG A 433 -7.54 -9.14 -24.32
C ARG A 433 -7.61 -7.63 -24.16
N ARG A 434 -6.84 -7.07 -23.22
CA ARG A 434 -6.77 -5.63 -22.97
C ARG A 434 -5.67 -4.96 -23.79
N LEU A 435 -4.51 -5.59 -23.92
CA LEU A 435 -3.30 -4.96 -24.46
C LEU A 435 -2.78 -5.60 -25.77
N GLY A 436 -3.39 -6.69 -26.24
CA GLY A 436 -2.77 -7.58 -27.22
C GLY A 436 -1.57 -8.35 -26.64
N ASP A 437 -1.06 -9.34 -27.37
CA ASP A 437 0.06 -10.17 -26.93
C ASP A 437 1.35 -9.36 -26.71
N ASP A 438 1.64 -8.41 -27.61
CA ASP A 438 2.83 -7.55 -27.50
C ASP A 438 2.74 -6.61 -26.32
N GLY A 439 1.59 -5.98 -26.09
CA GLY A 439 1.37 -5.11 -24.95
C GLY A 439 1.44 -5.87 -23.62
N ALA A 440 0.88 -7.09 -23.58
CA ALA A 440 0.98 -7.97 -22.43
C ALA A 440 2.44 -8.35 -22.11
N ARG A 441 3.21 -8.77 -23.12
CA ARG A 441 4.65 -9.06 -22.98
C ARG A 441 5.44 -7.84 -22.52
N ALA A 442 5.17 -6.67 -23.11
CA ALA A 442 5.85 -5.42 -22.77
C ALA A 442 5.56 -5.03 -21.32
N LEU A 443 4.31 -5.12 -20.85
CA LEU A 443 3.94 -4.83 -19.47
C LEU A 443 4.66 -5.75 -18.49
N MET A 444 4.63 -7.07 -18.74
CA MET A 444 5.28 -8.08 -17.89
C MET A 444 6.82 -7.97 -17.89
N ALA A 445 7.40 -7.29 -18.89
CA ALA A 445 8.82 -6.95 -18.93
C ALA A 445 9.18 -5.72 -18.06
N THR A 446 8.21 -4.89 -17.69
CA THR A 446 8.47 -3.70 -16.87
C THR A 446 8.78 -4.04 -15.40
N ARG A 447 9.51 -3.13 -14.74
CA ARG A 447 9.83 -3.16 -13.31
C ARG A 447 9.60 -1.81 -12.61
N LEU A 448 9.10 -0.83 -13.36
CA LEU A 448 8.80 0.50 -12.85
C LEU A 448 7.32 0.61 -12.52
N PRO A 449 6.94 1.46 -11.57
CA PRO A 449 5.54 1.74 -11.30
C PRO A 449 4.87 2.36 -12.52
N LEU A 450 3.56 2.23 -12.58
CA LEU A 450 2.66 2.80 -13.57
C LEU A 450 1.66 3.71 -12.86
N ASP A 451 1.42 4.91 -13.39
CA ASP A 451 0.36 5.77 -12.85
C ASP A 451 -1.01 5.42 -13.41
N ALA A 452 -2.05 5.93 -12.76
CA ALA A 452 -3.45 5.69 -13.13
C ALA A 452 -3.80 6.15 -14.55
N ALA A 453 -3.29 7.30 -15.00
CA ALA A 453 -3.59 7.83 -16.33
C ALA A 453 -2.86 7.02 -17.42
N ASP A 454 -1.60 6.67 -17.18
CA ASP A 454 -0.82 5.78 -18.05
C ASP A 454 -1.48 4.40 -18.20
N ALA A 455 -2.04 3.84 -17.13
CA ALA A 455 -2.76 2.57 -17.18
C ALA A 455 -3.99 2.64 -18.09
N VAL A 456 -4.75 3.74 -18.03
CA VAL A 456 -5.91 3.96 -18.91
C VAL A 456 -5.48 4.23 -20.35
N GLN A 457 -4.46 5.07 -20.55
CA GLN A 457 -3.94 5.40 -21.89
C GLN A 457 -3.44 4.15 -22.63
N ARG A 458 -2.86 3.18 -21.91
CA ARG A 458 -2.40 1.91 -22.49
C ARG A 458 -3.53 0.91 -22.74
N GLY A 459 -4.74 1.15 -22.23
CA GLY A 459 -5.87 0.21 -22.28
C GLY A 459 -5.84 -0.86 -21.19
N LEU A 460 -4.95 -0.75 -20.19
CA LEU A 460 -4.89 -1.69 -19.07
C LEU A 460 -6.13 -1.55 -18.18
N PHE A 461 -6.51 -0.31 -17.87
CA PHE A 461 -7.73 0.04 -17.12
C PHE A 461 -8.66 0.90 -17.97
N ASP A 462 -9.93 1.03 -17.55
CA ASP A 462 -10.99 1.58 -18.40
C ASP A 462 -11.21 3.09 -18.19
N ALA A 463 -11.09 3.58 -16.95
CA ALA A 463 -11.19 5.01 -16.68
C ALA A 463 -10.44 5.45 -15.41
N VAL A 464 -9.95 6.69 -15.44
CA VAL A 464 -9.39 7.37 -14.28
C VAL A 464 -10.40 8.39 -13.74
N LEU A 465 -10.70 8.32 -12.45
CA LEU A 465 -11.63 9.23 -11.78
C LEU A 465 -10.87 10.05 -10.71
N PRO A 466 -11.14 11.36 -10.58
CA PRO A 466 -10.50 12.19 -9.57
C PRO A 466 -11.12 11.99 -8.18
N GLY A 467 -10.57 12.69 -7.19
CA GLY A 467 -11.12 12.77 -5.84
C GLY A 467 -10.29 12.03 -4.80
N ASP A 468 -10.63 12.27 -3.54
CA ASP A 468 -10.15 11.45 -2.43
C ASP A 468 -10.86 10.08 -2.44
N PRO A 469 -10.47 9.14 -1.56
CA PRO A 469 -11.08 7.80 -1.52
C PRO A 469 -12.61 7.77 -1.42
N ASP A 470 -13.23 8.71 -0.70
CA ASP A 470 -14.67 8.69 -0.45
C ASP A 470 -15.45 9.29 -1.64
N ALA A 471 -14.94 10.37 -2.22
CA ALA A 471 -15.45 10.94 -3.46
C ALA A 471 -15.30 9.94 -4.63
N PHE A 472 -14.17 9.24 -4.70
CA PHE A 472 -13.93 8.20 -5.71
C PHE A 472 -14.91 7.03 -5.55
N ALA A 473 -15.13 6.54 -4.32
CA ALA A 473 -16.10 5.47 -4.08
C ALA A 473 -17.51 5.87 -4.51
N THR A 474 -17.92 7.10 -4.19
CA THR A 474 -19.21 7.66 -4.61
C THR A 474 -19.32 7.72 -6.13
N ALA A 475 -18.27 8.20 -6.81
CA ALA A 475 -18.22 8.28 -8.26
C ALA A 475 -18.25 6.89 -8.93
N ALA A 476 -17.58 5.89 -8.36
CA ALA A 476 -17.60 4.52 -8.86
C ALA A 476 -18.98 3.86 -8.71
N ILE A 477 -19.68 4.11 -7.59
CA ILE A 477 -21.08 3.66 -7.40
C ILE A 477 -22.01 4.37 -8.39
N GLY A 478 -21.85 5.68 -8.58
CA GLY A 478 -22.58 6.44 -9.58
C GLY A 478 -22.34 5.94 -11.02
N HIS A 479 -21.10 5.58 -11.36
CA HIS A 479 -20.75 4.96 -12.64
C HIS A 479 -21.45 3.61 -12.83
N ALA A 480 -21.42 2.76 -11.79
CA ALA A 480 -22.14 1.48 -11.80
C ALA A 480 -23.66 1.67 -11.95
N ARG A 481 -24.22 2.70 -11.32
CA ARG A 481 -25.64 3.06 -11.45
C ARG A 481 -26.00 3.48 -12.87
N ALA A 482 -25.24 4.40 -13.45
CA ALA A 482 -25.43 4.83 -14.83
C ALA A 482 -25.29 3.65 -15.80
N ARG A 483 -24.34 2.75 -15.54
CA ARG A 483 -24.13 1.52 -16.31
C ARG A 483 -25.38 0.63 -16.33
N ILE A 484 -26.03 0.41 -15.18
CA ILE A 484 -27.24 -0.43 -15.10
C ILE A 484 -28.52 0.23 -15.63
N ASP A 485 -28.56 1.57 -15.66
CA ASP A 485 -29.70 2.34 -16.18
C ASP A 485 -29.63 2.54 -17.70
N GLY A 486 -28.51 2.20 -18.34
CA GLY A 486 -28.37 2.21 -19.79
C GLY A 486 -29.34 1.24 -20.49
N ALA A 487 -29.98 1.68 -21.56
CA ALA A 487 -30.97 0.89 -22.32
C ALA A 487 -30.39 -0.41 -22.91
N ASP A 488 -29.08 -0.44 -23.16
CA ASP A 488 -28.31 -1.56 -23.68
C ASP A 488 -27.80 -2.54 -22.60
N PHE A 489 -28.11 -2.32 -21.31
CA PHE A 489 -27.54 -3.09 -20.21
C PHE A 489 -27.82 -4.59 -20.33
N SER A 490 -29.07 -4.96 -20.64
CA SER A 490 -29.46 -6.37 -20.80
C SER A 490 -28.73 -7.03 -21.97
N GLU A 491 -28.57 -6.31 -23.09
CA GLU A 491 -27.83 -6.80 -24.27
C GLU A 491 -26.35 -7.00 -23.94
N ARG A 492 -25.72 -6.05 -23.26
CA ARG A 492 -24.31 -6.17 -22.82
C ARG A 492 -24.11 -7.34 -21.87
N LEU A 493 -25.03 -7.58 -20.95
CA LEU A 493 -24.94 -8.71 -20.02
C LEU A 493 -25.10 -10.06 -20.75
N GLN A 494 -26.02 -10.14 -21.72
CA GLN A 494 -26.15 -11.32 -22.59
C GLN A 494 -24.90 -11.52 -23.45
N ALA A 495 -24.33 -10.44 -24.00
CA ALA A 495 -23.11 -10.48 -24.78
C ALA A 495 -21.91 -10.93 -23.94
N LYS A 496 -21.80 -10.47 -22.69
CA LYS A 496 -20.80 -10.95 -21.71
C LYS A 496 -20.92 -12.46 -21.51
N ALA A 497 -22.11 -12.95 -21.19
CA ALA A 497 -22.35 -14.37 -20.98
C ALA A 497 -22.03 -15.21 -22.23
N ALA A 498 -22.47 -14.78 -23.41
CA ALA A 498 -22.19 -15.45 -24.67
C ALA A 498 -20.70 -15.44 -25.01
N ALA A 499 -19.98 -14.33 -24.76
CA ALA A 499 -18.55 -14.24 -24.96
C ALA A 499 -17.79 -15.21 -24.05
N ARG A 500 -18.14 -15.27 -22.75
CA ARG A 500 -17.53 -16.23 -21.82
C ARG A 500 -17.81 -17.67 -22.23
N ALA A 501 -19.02 -17.99 -22.68
CA ALA A 501 -19.35 -19.33 -23.18
C ALA A 501 -18.51 -19.73 -24.42
N ARG A 502 -18.28 -18.80 -25.36
CA ARG A 502 -17.40 -19.03 -26.51
C ARG A 502 -15.94 -19.20 -26.09
N ASP A 503 -15.46 -18.33 -25.21
CA ASP A 503 -14.10 -18.41 -24.67
C ASP A 503 -13.89 -19.76 -23.97
N GLU A 504 -14.87 -20.22 -23.18
CA GLU A 504 -14.81 -21.50 -22.45
C GLU A 504 -14.78 -22.71 -23.39
N ALA A 505 -15.55 -22.66 -24.49
CA ALA A 505 -15.54 -23.69 -25.52
C ALA A 505 -14.21 -23.73 -26.30
N SER A 506 -13.54 -22.59 -26.47
CA SER A 506 -12.25 -22.50 -27.17
C SER A 506 -11.07 -22.92 -26.30
N LYS A 507 -10.99 -22.39 -25.07
CA LYS A 507 -10.00 -22.79 -24.06
C LYS A 507 -10.61 -22.52 -22.67
N PRO A 508 -10.91 -23.58 -21.91
CA PRO A 508 -11.46 -23.45 -20.56
C PRO A 508 -10.59 -22.61 -19.64
N LEU A 509 -11.19 -21.86 -18.72
CA LEU A 509 -10.44 -21.14 -17.68
C LEU A 509 -9.50 -22.08 -16.91
N ALA A 510 -9.96 -23.31 -16.63
CA ALA A 510 -9.14 -24.32 -15.97
C ALA A 510 -7.79 -24.57 -16.67
N ALA A 511 -7.76 -24.55 -18.01
CA ALA A 511 -6.54 -24.76 -18.79
C ALA A 511 -5.58 -23.55 -18.77
N TYR A 512 -6.10 -22.32 -18.59
CA TYR A 512 -5.27 -21.15 -18.35
C TYR A 512 -4.63 -21.22 -16.96
N ARG A 513 -5.46 -21.48 -15.94
CA ARG A 513 -5.00 -21.63 -14.56
C ARG A 513 -3.96 -22.74 -14.41
N GLU A 514 -4.20 -23.92 -14.98
CA GLU A 514 -3.25 -25.04 -14.92
C GLU A 514 -1.88 -24.65 -15.50
N ALA A 515 -1.86 -23.97 -16.65
CA ALA A 515 -0.63 -23.51 -17.28
C ALA A 515 0.10 -22.45 -16.44
N GLU A 516 -0.63 -21.49 -15.87
CA GLU A 516 -0.07 -20.46 -14.97
C GLU A 516 0.48 -21.09 -13.68
N LEU A 517 -0.30 -21.95 -13.03
CA LEU A 517 0.10 -22.64 -11.81
C LEU A 517 1.27 -23.59 -12.03
N ALA A 518 1.39 -24.25 -13.18
CA ALA A 518 2.57 -25.05 -13.50
C ALA A 518 3.86 -24.22 -13.43
N ARG A 519 3.83 -22.99 -13.97
CA ARG A 519 4.95 -22.03 -13.90
C ARG A 519 5.18 -21.51 -12.49
N MET A 520 4.10 -21.21 -11.76
CA MET A 520 4.21 -20.79 -10.35
C MET A 520 4.78 -21.89 -9.46
N ARG A 521 4.47 -23.17 -9.71
CA ARG A 521 5.08 -24.31 -9.01
C ARG A 521 6.57 -24.40 -9.28
N GLU A 522 7.04 -24.11 -10.50
CA GLU A 522 8.48 -23.99 -10.77
C GLU A 522 9.11 -22.88 -9.91
N ASN A 523 8.42 -21.75 -9.70
CA ASN A 523 8.94 -20.67 -8.85
C ASN A 523 8.97 -21.02 -7.35
N PHE A 524 8.04 -21.87 -6.88
CA PHE A 524 7.92 -22.22 -5.46
C PHE A 524 8.70 -23.47 -5.05
N PHE A 525 8.88 -24.42 -5.96
CA PHE A 525 9.46 -25.73 -5.66
C PHE A 525 10.67 -26.07 -6.54
N GLY A 526 10.94 -25.26 -7.58
CA GLY A 526 12.07 -25.47 -8.46
C GLY A 526 13.41 -25.21 -7.77
N PHE A 527 14.49 -25.55 -8.47
CA PHE A 527 15.85 -25.34 -7.99
C PHE A 527 16.20 -23.84 -7.83
N ASP A 528 15.64 -22.97 -8.67
CA ASP A 528 15.82 -21.52 -8.56
C ASP A 528 14.97 -20.96 -7.42
N THR A 529 15.64 -20.59 -6.32
CA THR A 529 15.01 -20.07 -5.10
C THR A 529 14.84 -18.55 -5.09
N SER A 530 14.95 -17.89 -6.25
CA SER A 530 14.86 -16.42 -6.37
C SER A 530 13.63 -15.81 -5.70
N TYR A 531 12.47 -16.49 -5.77
CA TYR A 531 11.25 -16.07 -5.09
C TYR A 531 11.41 -16.05 -3.56
N HIS A 532 11.92 -17.13 -2.98
CA HIS A 532 12.09 -17.27 -1.53
C HIS A 532 13.08 -16.24 -0.98
N ILE A 533 14.19 -16.01 -1.69
CA ILE A 533 15.17 -14.97 -1.33
C ILE A 533 14.53 -13.59 -1.36
N ALA A 534 13.82 -13.26 -2.44
CA ALA A 534 13.16 -11.95 -2.57
C ALA A 534 12.06 -11.73 -1.51
N ARG A 535 11.28 -12.78 -1.19
CA ARG A 535 10.24 -12.73 -0.14
C ARG A 535 10.87 -12.49 1.22
N PHE A 536 11.91 -13.24 1.56
CA PHE A 536 12.64 -13.08 2.81
C PHE A 536 13.17 -11.64 2.97
N ASP A 537 13.85 -11.12 1.95
CA ASP A 537 14.39 -9.75 1.97
C ASP A 537 13.29 -8.69 2.08
N PHE A 538 12.14 -8.91 1.42
CA PHE A 538 11.00 -8.01 1.48
C PHE A 538 10.37 -7.96 2.88
N ILE A 539 10.10 -9.12 3.48
CA ILE A 539 9.45 -9.22 4.80
C ILE A 539 10.37 -8.75 5.92
N THR A 540 11.64 -9.15 5.87
CA THR A 540 12.62 -8.79 6.91
C THR A 540 13.24 -7.41 6.67
N ARG A 541 12.94 -6.78 5.52
CA ARG A 541 13.42 -5.46 5.11
C ARG A 541 14.94 -5.37 5.17
N THR A 542 15.60 -6.38 4.61
CA THR A 542 17.05 -6.45 4.51
C THR A 542 17.60 -5.14 3.93
N ALA A 543 18.61 -4.58 4.59
CA ALA A 543 19.23 -3.35 4.14
C ALA A 543 19.84 -3.55 2.74
N HIS A 544 19.58 -2.61 1.84
CA HIS A 544 20.13 -2.66 0.49
C HIS A 544 21.65 -2.40 0.53
N SER A 545 22.41 -3.29 -0.14
CA SER A 545 23.86 -3.12 -0.32
C SER A 545 24.21 -2.26 -1.54
N ARG A 546 23.27 -2.07 -2.46
CA ARG A 546 23.38 -1.22 -3.66
C ARG A 546 22.02 -0.79 -4.17
N THR A 547 21.97 0.28 -4.95
CA THR A 547 20.78 0.63 -5.75
C THR A 547 20.63 -0.34 -6.93
N PRO A 548 19.45 -0.95 -7.14
CA PRO A 548 19.20 -1.78 -8.31
C PRO A 548 19.39 -1.02 -9.63
N LEU A 549 19.97 -1.66 -10.64
CA LEU A 549 20.29 -1.03 -11.93
C LEU A 549 19.06 -0.47 -12.66
N TYR A 550 17.89 -1.08 -12.50
CA TYR A 550 16.66 -0.58 -13.13
C TYR A 550 16.22 0.80 -12.59
N LEU A 551 16.69 1.17 -11.39
CA LEU A 551 16.46 2.46 -10.73
C LEU A 551 17.64 3.42 -10.95
N ALA A 552 18.87 2.91 -10.78
CA ALA A 552 20.09 3.68 -10.96
C ALA A 552 20.48 3.74 -12.45
N ARG A 553 19.74 4.53 -13.23
CA ARG A 553 20.03 4.74 -14.66
C ARG A 553 21.45 5.24 -14.91
N HIS A 554 22.03 6.00 -13.97
CA HIS A 554 23.42 6.45 -14.00
C HIS A 554 24.47 5.33 -13.88
N ARG A 555 24.06 4.09 -13.55
CA ARG A 555 24.92 2.90 -13.42
C ARG A 555 24.66 1.85 -14.51
N GLN A 556 23.71 2.10 -15.42
CA GLN A 556 23.47 1.21 -16.55
C GLN A 556 24.60 1.38 -17.57
N SER A 557 25.10 0.27 -18.12
CA SER A 557 26.00 0.31 -19.27
C SER A 557 25.25 0.94 -20.45
N ARG A 558 25.82 2.01 -21.02
CA ARG A 558 25.29 2.64 -22.25
C ARG A 558 25.41 1.71 -23.44
#